data_AF-A0A1S3QBR5-F1
#
_entry.id   AF-A0A1S3QBR5-F1
#
_cell.length_a   1.000
_cell.length_b   1.000
_cell.length_c   1.000
_cell.angle_alpha   90.00
_cell.angle_beta   90.00
_cell.angle_gamma   90.00
#
_symmetry.space_group_name_H-M   'P 1'
#
loop_
_entity.id
_entity.type
_entity.pdbx_description
1 polymer ?
#
loop_
_entity_poly.entity_id
_entity_poly.type
_entity_poly.pdbx_seq_one_letter_code
_entity_poly.pdbx_strand_id
1 'polypeptide(L)'
;MQILRQQIANELNYSCKFDSKHLAAALENLNKSLLADIEAHYQDPSLPYPKEDNNLLYEITASLEAAGIHNPLNKIYITTKRLPYFPIVNFLFIIAQLPKLQYSKNQGMTCRKATDPVDWSPLVLGLLTLLKQFHSRYTEQFLALIGQFIRSVMEQCTSQKIPDMPSDVVGALMFLEDYVRYTKLPRKVAEAHVPSFIFDEFRTVL
;
A
#
# COMPACT_ATOMS: atom_id res chain seq x y z
N MET A 1 12.88 5.99 -5.53
CA MET A 1 13.60 5.14 -4.55
C MET A 1 12.85 3.87 -4.15
N GLN A 2 11.56 3.91 -3.80
CA GLN A 2 10.85 2.71 -3.33
C GLN A 2 10.61 1.67 -4.44
N ILE A 3 10.31 2.13 -5.65
CA ILE A 3 10.25 1.26 -6.85
C ILE A 3 11.57 0.49 -7.03
N LEU A 4 12.72 1.17 -6.94
CA LEU A 4 14.03 0.55 -7.04
C LEU A 4 14.25 -0.49 -5.93
N ARG A 5 13.84 -0.20 -4.69
CA ARG A 5 13.92 -1.17 -3.59
C ARG A 5 13.09 -2.42 -3.88
N GLN A 6 11.89 -2.28 -4.46
CA GLN A 6 11.09 -3.43 -4.86
C GLN A 6 11.74 -4.22 -5.99
N GLN A 7 12.30 -3.56 -7.00
CA GLN A 7 13.01 -4.22 -8.09
C GLN A 7 14.25 -4.99 -7.58
N ILE A 8 15.03 -4.37 -6.69
CA ILE A 8 16.17 -5.03 -6.04
C ILE A 8 15.70 -6.24 -5.23
N ALA A 9 14.64 -6.09 -4.42
CA ALA A 9 14.10 -7.22 -3.65
C ALA A 9 13.61 -8.36 -4.56
N ASN A 10 12.95 -8.04 -5.67
CA ASN A 10 12.49 -9.03 -6.64
C ASN A 10 13.67 -9.77 -7.29
N GLU A 11 14.71 -9.04 -7.70
CA GLU A 11 15.90 -9.63 -8.31
C GLU A 11 16.65 -10.52 -7.31
N LEU A 12 16.87 -10.04 -6.08
CA LEU A 12 17.47 -10.84 -5.01
C LEU A 12 16.65 -12.11 -4.73
N ASN A 13 15.31 -12.01 -4.72
CA ASN A 13 14.45 -13.16 -4.49
C ASN A 13 14.52 -14.18 -5.62
N TYR A 14 14.53 -13.69 -6.86
CA TYR A 14 14.63 -14.53 -8.04
C TYR A 14 15.96 -15.29 -8.06
N SER A 15 17.08 -14.59 -7.88
CA SER A 15 18.42 -15.19 -7.82
C SER A 15 18.54 -16.17 -6.65
N CYS A 16 18.04 -15.83 -5.46
CA CYS A 16 18.08 -16.74 -4.31
C CYS A 16 17.30 -18.04 -4.57
N LYS A 17 16.11 -17.96 -5.19
CA LYS A 17 15.31 -19.14 -5.51
C LYS A 17 15.94 -20.01 -6.60
N PHE A 18 16.65 -19.41 -7.54
CA PHE A 18 17.32 -20.12 -8.62
C PHE A 18 18.63 -20.76 -8.17
N ASP A 19 19.54 -19.96 -7.59
CA ASP A 19 20.89 -20.40 -7.23
C ASP A 19 20.95 -21.13 -5.88
N SER A 20 20.02 -20.85 -4.97
CA SER A 20 20.05 -21.31 -3.57
C SER A 20 18.69 -21.78 -3.06
N LYS A 21 17.99 -22.62 -3.85
CA LYS A 21 16.64 -23.12 -3.56
C LYS A 21 16.42 -23.66 -2.14
N HIS A 22 17.41 -24.38 -1.58
CA HIS A 22 17.31 -24.96 -0.25
C HIS A 22 17.36 -23.88 0.85
N LEU A 23 18.20 -22.87 0.67
CA LEU A 23 18.26 -21.72 1.57
C LEU A 23 16.96 -20.92 1.51
N ALA A 24 16.45 -20.63 0.31
CA ALA A 24 15.19 -19.93 0.13
C ALA A 24 14.04 -20.66 0.85
N ALA A 25 13.91 -21.98 0.65
CA ALA A 25 12.91 -22.79 1.32
C ALA A 25 13.09 -22.84 2.84
N ALA A 26 14.33 -22.96 3.32
CA ALA A 26 14.63 -22.95 4.75
C ALA A 26 14.25 -21.61 5.41
N LEU A 27 14.61 -20.48 4.80
CA LEU A 27 14.27 -19.14 5.29
C LEU A 27 12.76 -18.90 5.29
N GLU A 28 12.06 -19.28 4.21
CA GLU A 28 10.59 -19.14 4.14
C GLU A 28 9.89 -19.98 5.22
N ASN A 29 10.32 -21.23 5.41
CA ASN A 29 9.74 -22.12 6.42
C ASN A 29 10.06 -21.67 7.84
N LEU A 30 11.29 -21.24 8.10
CA LEU A 30 11.70 -20.72 9.39
C LEU A 30 10.90 -19.46 9.76
N ASN A 31 10.73 -18.52 8.81
CA ASN A 31 9.92 -17.32 9.02
C ASN A 31 8.45 -17.66 9.32
N LYS A 32 7.86 -18.60 8.57
CA LYS A 32 6.48 -19.04 8.82
C LYS A 32 6.32 -19.71 10.19
N SER A 33 7.24 -20.61 10.55
CA SER A 33 7.24 -21.28 11.86
C SER A 33 7.36 -20.29 13.00
N LEU A 34 8.31 -19.35 12.90
CA LEU A 34 8.55 -18.38 13.95
C LEU A 34 7.35 -17.44 14.15
N LEU A 35 6.73 -16.98 13.06
CA LEU A 35 5.51 -16.17 13.15
C LEU A 35 4.34 -16.95 13.76
N ALA A 36 4.22 -18.25 13.45
CA ALA A 36 3.19 -19.11 14.03
C ALA A 36 3.42 -19.31 15.54
N ASP A 37 4.66 -19.50 15.97
CA ASP A 37 5.00 -19.62 17.40
C ASP A 37 4.70 -18.31 18.16
N ILE A 38 5.03 -17.16 17.56
CA ILE A 38 4.70 -15.84 18.11
C ILE A 38 3.18 -15.65 18.22
N GLU A 39 2.42 -15.98 17.17
CA GLU A 39 0.96 -15.90 17.19
C GLU A 39 0.36 -16.82 18.26
N ALA A 40 0.88 -18.04 18.40
CA ALA A 40 0.45 -18.97 19.42
C ALA A 40 0.71 -18.42 20.84
N HIS A 41 1.86 -17.79 21.08
CA HIS A 41 2.15 -17.12 22.35
C HIS A 41 1.17 -15.98 22.67
N TYR A 42 0.75 -15.20 21.67
CA TYR A 42 -0.25 -14.15 21.89
C TYR A 42 -1.64 -14.71 22.27
N GLN A 43 -1.96 -15.95 21.86
CA GLN A 43 -3.19 -16.63 22.26
C GLN A 43 -3.05 -17.33 23.62
N ASP A 44 -1.88 -17.91 23.89
CA ASP A 44 -1.53 -18.57 25.15
C ASP A 44 -0.14 -18.12 25.63
N PRO A 45 -0.07 -17.20 26.62
CA PRO A 45 1.19 -16.67 27.14
C PRO A 45 2.13 -17.71 27.78
N SER A 46 1.68 -18.95 27.98
CA SER A 46 2.54 -20.04 28.49
C SER A 46 3.48 -20.62 27.41
N LEU A 47 3.19 -20.40 26.12
CA LEU A 47 3.98 -20.86 24.99
C LEU A 47 5.28 -20.05 24.82
N PRO A 48 6.30 -20.56 24.12
CA PRO A 48 7.58 -19.86 23.99
C PRO A 48 7.48 -18.61 23.11
N TYR A 49 8.21 -17.56 23.49
CA TYR A 49 8.41 -16.34 22.71
C TYR A 49 9.89 -15.95 22.72
N PRO A 50 10.49 -15.53 21.60
CA PRO A 50 11.87 -15.03 21.58
C PRO A 50 12.00 -13.79 22.48
N LYS A 51 12.72 -13.93 23.59
CA LYS A 51 12.97 -12.82 24.53
C LYS A 51 13.74 -11.68 23.86
N GLU A 52 13.67 -10.47 24.44
CA GLU A 52 14.32 -9.28 23.85
C GLU A 52 15.84 -9.38 23.74
N ASP A 53 16.49 -10.21 24.56
CA ASP A 53 17.92 -10.51 24.51
C ASP A 53 18.29 -11.54 23.42
N ASN A 54 17.31 -12.10 22.73
CA ASN A 54 17.50 -13.06 21.66
C ASN A 54 17.63 -12.37 20.28
N ASN A 55 18.81 -12.50 19.66
CA ASN A 55 19.10 -11.93 18.33
C ASN A 55 18.42 -12.64 17.16
N LEU A 56 17.69 -13.74 17.39
CA LEU A 56 17.08 -14.57 16.36
C LEU A 56 16.22 -13.75 15.37
N LEU A 57 15.35 -12.88 15.87
CA LEU A 57 14.48 -12.07 15.02
C LEU A 57 15.28 -11.09 14.16
N TYR A 58 16.35 -10.52 14.70
CA TYR A 58 17.24 -9.61 13.99
C TYR A 58 17.99 -10.33 12.86
N GLU A 59 18.61 -11.47 13.16
CA GLU A 59 19.40 -12.25 12.19
C GLU A 59 18.54 -12.84 11.07
N ILE A 60 17.36 -13.37 11.40
CA ILE A 60 16.42 -13.87 10.39
C ILE A 60 15.93 -12.72 9.52
N THR A 61 15.58 -11.56 10.10
CA THR A 61 15.13 -10.40 9.31
C THR A 61 16.22 -9.96 8.33
N ALA A 62 17.48 -9.86 8.77
CA ALA A 62 18.59 -9.52 7.90
C ALA A 62 18.79 -10.55 6.76
N SER A 63 18.65 -11.84 7.06
CA SER A 63 18.75 -12.93 6.08
C SER A 63 17.61 -12.92 5.06
N LEU A 64 16.37 -12.69 5.52
CA LEU A 64 15.19 -12.52 4.66
C LEU A 64 15.35 -11.30 3.74
N GLU A 65 15.87 -10.20 4.26
CA GLU A 65 16.13 -9.00 3.45
C GLU A 65 17.19 -9.24 2.38
N ALA A 66 18.30 -9.91 2.74
CA ALA A 66 19.36 -10.28 1.80
C ALA A 66 18.86 -11.25 0.71
N ALA A 67 17.95 -12.17 1.06
CA ALA A 67 17.30 -13.09 0.12
C ALA A 67 16.13 -12.47 -0.67
N GLY A 68 15.86 -11.17 -0.51
CA GLY A 68 14.72 -10.50 -1.15
C GLY A 68 13.34 -10.95 -0.66
N ILE A 69 13.26 -11.69 0.45
CA ILE A 69 12.01 -12.20 1.06
C ILE A 69 11.44 -11.15 2.01
N HIS A 70 11.05 -9.99 1.48
CA HIS A 70 10.41 -8.92 2.26
C HIS A 70 9.58 -8.00 1.36
N ASN A 71 8.74 -7.14 1.97
CA ASN A 71 8.06 -6.06 1.24
C ASN A 71 8.61 -4.69 1.69
N PRO A 72 9.43 -4.01 0.85
CA PRO A 72 9.95 -2.68 1.18
C PRO A 72 8.88 -1.66 1.56
N LEU A 73 7.70 -1.72 0.93
CA LEU A 73 6.61 -0.77 1.19
C LEU A 73 5.96 -0.95 2.57
N ASN A 74 6.12 -2.13 3.18
CA ASN A 74 5.60 -2.41 4.52
C ASN A 74 6.63 -2.11 5.62
N LYS A 75 7.87 -1.74 5.27
CA LYS A 75 8.93 -1.44 6.22
C LYS A 75 8.80 -0.02 6.80
N ILE A 76 8.94 0.07 8.11
CA ILE A 76 9.12 1.35 8.82
C ILE A 76 10.61 1.65 8.79
N TYR A 77 11.00 2.70 8.07
CA TYR A 77 12.39 3.13 7.91
C TYR A 77 12.79 4.13 8.98
N ILE A 78 11.87 5.01 9.34
CA ILE A 78 12.09 6.04 10.34
C ILE A 78 10.88 6.07 11.28
N THR A 79 11.15 6.24 12.57
CA THR A 79 10.13 6.64 13.53
C THR A 79 10.11 8.16 13.59
N THR A 80 8.91 8.73 13.56
CA THR A 80 8.71 10.19 13.51
C THR A 80 7.85 10.66 14.66
N LYS A 81 8.04 11.92 15.06
CA LYS A 81 7.17 12.55 16.06
C LYS A 81 5.77 12.72 15.49
N ARG A 82 4.78 12.80 16.38
CA ARG A 82 3.39 13.09 16.00
C ARG A 82 3.34 14.43 15.24
N LEU A 83 2.92 14.39 13.99
CA LEU A 83 2.62 15.59 13.20
C LEU A 83 1.11 15.77 13.11
N PRO A 84 0.52 16.81 13.72
CA PRO A 84 -0.89 17.13 13.50
C PRO A 84 -1.18 17.36 12.02
N TYR A 85 -2.39 17.04 11.57
CA TYR A 85 -2.89 17.29 10.20
C TYR A 85 -2.16 16.60 9.05
N PHE A 86 -1.16 15.76 9.32
CA PHE A 86 -0.45 15.02 8.27
C PHE A 86 -1.39 14.25 7.30
N PRO A 87 -2.44 13.54 7.78
CA PRO A 87 -3.38 12.88 6.86
C PRO A 87 -4.11 13.88 5.96
N ILE A 88 -4.50 15.04 6.49
CA ILE A 88 -5.21 16.09 5.75
C ILE A 88 -4.30 16.70 4.69
N VAL A 89 -3.05 17.03 5.03
CA VAL A 89 -2.09 17.61 4.06
C VAL A 89 -1.83 16.63 2.92
N ASN A 90 -1.62 15.35 3.21
CA ASN A 90 -1.43 14.33 2.17
C ASN A 90 -2.69 14.14 1.32
N PHE A 91 -3.88 14.19 1.95
CA PHE A 91 -5.16 14.14 1.24
C PHE A 91 -5.31 15.32 0.28
N LEU A 92 -5.12 16.55 0.74
CA LEU A 92 -5.18 17.74 -0.11
C LEU A 92 -4.14 17.69 -1.23
N PHE A 93 -2.94 17.18 -0.93
CA PHE A 93 -1.89 17.01 -1.91
C PHE A 93 -2.28 16.06 -3.05
N ILE A 94 -2.84 14.87 -2.75
CA ILE A 94 -3.27 13.93 -3.79
C ILE A 94 -4.44 14.48 -4.60
N ILE A 95 -5.45 15.05 -3.94
CA ILE A 95 -6.60 15.67 -4.64
C ILE A 95 -6.14 16.77 -5.60
N ALA A 96 -5.15 17.58 -5.21
CA ALA A 96 -4.59 18.61 -6.09
C ALA A 96 -3.84 18.05 -7.32
N GLN A 97 -3.44 16.77 -7.31
CA GLN A 97 -2.83 16.11 -8.48
C GLN A 97 -3.86 15.43 -9.40
N LEU A 98 -5.02 15.00 -8.89
CA LEU A 98 -6.00 14.24 -9.67
C LEU A 98 -6.46 14.95 -10.97
N PRO A 99 -6.72 16.27 -10.99
CA PRO A 99 -7.10 16.98 -12.22
C PRO A 99 -6.02 16.99 -13.31
N LYS A 100 -4.77 16.69 -12.97
CA LYS A 100 -3.64 16.59 -13.92
C LYS A 100 -3.49 15.19 -14.49
N LEU A 101 -4.27 14.23 -14.00
CA LEU A 101 -4.20 12.83 -14.36
C LEU A 101 -5.42 12.40 -15.17
N GLN A 102 -5.23 11.38 -15.99
CA GLN A 102 -6.28 10.72 -16.75
C GLN A 102 -5.99 9.23 -16.79
N TYR A 103 -7.05 8.45 -16.90
CA TYR A 103 -6.92 7.01 -17.09
C TYR A 103 -6.82 6.67 -18.58
N SER A 104 -5.95 5.72 -18.91
CA SER A 104 -5.82 5.11 -20.23
C SER A 104 -5.83 3.59 -20.09
N LYS A 105 -6.69 2.90 -20.84
CA LYS A 105 -6.77 1.42 -20.83
C LYS A 105 -5.42 0.74 -21.03
N ASN A 106 -4.57 1.31 -21.88
CA ASN A 106 -3.31 0.71 -22.28
C ASN A 106 -2.16 1.01 -21.30
N GLN A 107 -2.25 2.11 -20.54
CA GLN A 107 -1.13 2.62 -19.74
C GLN A 107 -1.47 2.80 -18.26
N GLY A 108 -2.73 2.60 -17.86
CA GLY A 108 -3.22 2.96 -16.54
C GLY A 108 -3.35 4.47 -16.37
N MET A 109 -3.09 4.96 -15.17
CA MET A 109 -3.11 6.39 -14.84
C MET A 109 -1.89 7.11 -15.42
N THR A 110 -2.12 8.16 -16.20
CA THR A 110 -1.08 8.96 -16.84
C THR A 110 -1.38 10.46 -16.70
N CYS A 111 -0.38 11.30 -16.96
CA CYS A 111 -0.62 12.74 -17.05
C CYS A 111 -1.50 13.11 -18.23
N ARG A 112 -2.37 14.10 -18.03
CA ARG A 112 -3.16 14.73 -19.10
C ARG A 112 -2.28 15.50 -20.08
N LYS A 113 -1.30 16.23 -19.56
CA LYS A 113 -0.36 17.01 -20.36
C LYS A 113 1.01 16.37 -20.26
N ALA A 114 1.65 16.14 -21.41
CA ALA A 114 3.01 15.61 -21.45
C ALA A 114 4.05 16.50 -20.74
N THR A 115 3.73 17.78 -20.55
CA THR A 115 4.56 18.74 -19.81
C THR A 115 4.39 18.67 -18.29
N ASP A 116 3.35 18.00 -17.79
CA ASP A 116 3.16 17.86 -16.35
C ASP A 116 4.15 16.82 -15.80
N PRO A 117 4.93 17.14 -14.75
CA PRO A 117 5.99 16.25 -14.26
C PRO A 117 5.49 15.12 -13.35
N VAL A 118 4.17 14.87 -13.31
CA VAL A 118 3.56 13.96 -12.34
C VAL A 118 3.56 12.54 -12.89
N ASP A 119 4.25 11.63 -12.22
CA ASP A 119 4.15 10.21 -12.52
C ASP A 119 3.31 9.52 -11.42
N TRP A 120 2.31 8.76 -11.86
CA TRP A 120 1.37 8.07 -10.99
C TRP A 120 2.07 7.07 -10.06
N SER A 121 2.96 6.22 -10.60
CA SER A 121 3.54 5.14 -9.81
C SER A 121 4.43 5.66 -8.66
N PRO A 122 5.36 6.61 -8.90
CA PRO A 122 6.12 7.26 -7.84
C PRO A 122 5.25 8.05 -6.87
N LEU A 123 4.19 8.71 -7.34
CA LEU A 123 3.26 9.48 -6.49
C LEU A 123 2.57 8.56 -5.47
N VAL A 124 1.94 7.49 -5.93
CA VAL A 124 1.24 6.52 -5.07
C VAL A 124 2.22 5.89 -4.09
N LEU A 125 3.32 5.32 -4.59
CA LEU A 125 4.29 4.63 -3.73
C LEU A 125 4.97 5.58 -2.73
N GLY A 126 5.17 6.84 -3.11
CA GLY A 126 5.65 7.89 -2.20
C GLY A 126 4.66 8.12 -1.06
N LEU A 127 3.37 8.31 -1.36
CA LEU A 127 2.32 8.49 -0.36
C LEU A 127 2.17 7.28 0.57
N LEU A 128 2.12 6.07 0.02
CA LEU A 128 2.08 4.83 0.80
C LEU A 128 3.25 4.73 1.77
N THR A 129 4.46 5.02 1.28
CA THR A 129 5.68 4.98 2.08
C THR A 129 5.62 6.01 3.20
N LEU A 130 5.22 7.23 2.90
CA LEU A 130 5.08 8.32 3.87
C LEU A 130 4.07 7.95 4.97
N LEU A 131 2.87 7.50 4.59
CA LEU A 131 1.82 7.09 5.51
C LEU A 131 2.28 5.94 6.42
N LYS A 132 3.05 4.98 5.88
CA LYS A 132 3.58 3.84 6.63
C LYS A 132 4.59 4.23 7.71
N GLN A 133 5.24 5.40 7.62
CA GLN A 133 6.17 5.86 8.66
C GLN A 133 5.45 6.39 9.91
N PHE A 134 4.14 6.65 9.81
CA PHE A 134 3.31 7.11 10.92
C PHE A 134 2.48 5.96 11.50
N HIS A 135 1.94 6.19 12.70
CA HIS A 135 0.99 5.27 13.32
C HIS A 135 -0.20 4.98 12.40
N SER A 136 -0.70 3.74 12.37
CA SER A 136 -1.78 3.27 11.46
C SER A 136 -2.99 4.20 11.38
N ARG A 137 -3.42 4.76 12.53
CA ARG A 137 -4.46 5.79 12.65
C ARG A 137 -4.34 6.95 11.63
N TYR A 138 -3.14 7.34 11.23
CA TYR A 138 -2.93 8.37 10.21
C TYR A 138 -3.37 7.91 8.82
N THR A 139 -3.07 6.65 8.49
CA THR A 139 -3.49 6.03 7.24
C THR A 139 -5.00 5.85 7.23
N GLU A 140 -5.60 5.39 8.33
CA GLU A 140 -7.06 5.28 8.46
C GLU A 140 -7.77 6.63 8.24
N GLN A 141 -7.25 7.72 8.84
CA GLN A 141 -7.79 9.07 8.62
C GLN A 141 -7.65 9.52 7.17
N PHE A 142 -6.50 9.27 6.55
CA PHE A 142 -6.27 9.59 5.14
C PHE A 142 -7.24 8.83 4.22
N LEU A 143 -7.41 7.53 4.41
CA LEU A 143 -8.35 6.71 3.62
C LEU A 143 -9.80 7.14 3.83
N ALA A 144 -10.18 7.53 5.06
CA ALA A 144 -11.50 8.07 5.36
C ALA A 144 -11.79 9.38 4.60
N LEU A 145 -10.80 10.27 4.48
CA LEU A 145 -10.92 11.50 3.70
C LEU A 145 -11.07 11.22 2.19
N ILE A 146 -10.31 10.27 1.65
CA ILE A 146 -10.46 9.82 0.25
C ILE A 146 -11.87 9.25 0.02
N GLY A 147 -12.35 8.39 0.91
CA GLY A 147 -13.69 7.84 0.83
C GLY A 147 -14.78 8.91 0.93
N GLN A 148 -14.61 9.91 1.79
CA GLN A 148 -15.52 11.04 1.89
C GLN A 148 -15.53 11.90 0.62
N PHE A 149 -14.37 12.14 0.01
CA PHE A 149 -14.25 12.83 -1.27
C PHE A 149 -15.03 12.10 -2.37
N ILE A 150 -14.80 10.79 -2.53
CA ILE A 150 -15.49 9.96 -3.52
C ILE A 150 -17.01 10.05 -3.35
N ARG A 151 -17.51 9.83 -2.12
CA ARG A 151 -18.96 9.89 -1.84
C ARG A 151 -19.55 11.27 -2.15
N SER A 152 -18.89 12.34 -1.70
CA SER A 152 -19.35 13.72 -1.88
C SER A 152 -19.46 14.10 -3.35
N VAL A 153 -18.48 13.72 -4.17
CA VAL A 153 -18.51 14.02 -5.61
C VAL A 153 -19.55 13.17 -6.34
N MET A 154 -19.65 11.87 -6.01
CA MET A 154 -20.65 10.98 -6.63
C MET A 154 -22.09 11.38 -6.30
N GLU A 155 -22.35 11.86 -5.08
CA GLU A 155 -23.66 12.37 -4.67
C GLU A 155 -24.10 13.56 -5.56
N GLN A 156 -23.18 14.45 -5.92
CA GLN A 156 -23.45 15.57 -6.83
C GLN A 156 -23.78 15.11 -8.25
N CYS A 157 -23.20 14.00 -8.72
CA CYS A 157 -23.43 13.44 -10.06
C CYS A 157 -24.80 12.75 -10.21
N THR A 158 -25.45 12.34 -9.12
CA THR A 158 -26.72 11.58 -9.13
C THR A 158 -27.90 12.39 -9.71
N SER A 159 -27.73 13.70 -9.91
CA SER A 159 -28.74 14.56 -10.56
C SER A 159 -28.77 14.43 -12.09
N GLN A 160 -27.84 13.69 -12.71
CA GLN A 160 -27.74 13.51 -14.16
C GLN A 160 -28.27 12.14 -14.59
N LYS A 161 -28.97 12.08 -15.74
CA LYS A 161 -29.65 10.87 -16.25
C LYS A 161 -28.72 9.70 -16.59
N ILE A 162 -27.42 9.94 -16.73
CA ILE A 162 -26.36 8.94 -16.87
C ILE A 162 -25.11 9.55 -16.21
N PRO A 163 -24.73 9.16 -14.98
CA PRO A 163 -23.57 9.74 -14.33
C PRO A 163 -22.30 9.07 -14.86
N ASP A 164 -21.63 9.73 -15.82
CA ASP A 164 -20.23 9.42 -16.10
C ASP A 164 -19.41 9.73 -14.85
N MET A 165 -18.60 8.76 -14.41
CA MET A 165 -17.81 8.91 -13.20
C MET A 165 -16.74 9.99 -13.40
N PRO A 166 -16.69 11.06 -12.58
CA PRO A 166 -15.72 12.12 -12.77
C PRO A 166 -14.30 11.58 -12.73
N SER A 167 -13.43 12.14 -13.57
CA SER A 167 -12.02 11.72 -13.68
C SER A 167 -11.29 11.71 -12.34
N ASP A 168 -11.63 12.63 -11.45
CA ASP A 168 -10.99 12.76 -10.15
C ASP A 168 -11.48 11.66 -9.19
N VAL A 169 -12.74 11.24 -9.32
CA VAL A 169 -13.26 10.05 -8.61
C VAL A 169 -12.56 8.80 -9.11
N VAL A 170 -12.42 8.64 -10.42
CA VAL A 170 -11.65 7.53 -11.02
C VAL A 170 -10.23 7.51 -10.49
N GLY A 171 -9.54 8.66 -10.45
CA GLY A 171 -8.18 8.75 -9.91
C GLY A 171 -8.10 8.38 -8.42
N ALA A 172 -9.08 8.80 -7.61
CA ALA A 172 -9.15 8.43 -6.20
C ALA A 172 -9.42 6.93 -5.99
N LEU A 173 -10.26 6.31 -6.83
CA LEU A 173 -10.53 4.88 -6.80
C LEU A 173 -9.31 4.05 -7.25
N MET A 174 -8.63 4.50 -8.31
CA MET A 174 -7.34 3.93 -8.74
C MET A 174 -6.29 4.00 -7.61
N PHE A 175 -6.24 5.11 -6.86
CA PHE A 175 -5.35 5.22 -5.69
C PHE A 175 -5.66 4.13 -4.65
N LEU A 176 -6.94 3.93 -4.30
CA LEU A 176 -7.35 2.93 -3.31
C LEU A 176 -7.04 1.50 -3.77
N GLU A 177 -7.21 1.23 -5.05
CA GLU A 177 -6.87 -0.06 -5.63
C GLU A 177 -5.37 -0.33 -5.60
N ASP A 178 -4.55 0.66 -6.01
CA ASP A 178 -3.10 0.54 -5.93
C ASP A 178 -2.64 0.46 -4.47
N TYR A 179 -3.30 1.15 -3.54
CA TYR A 179 -3.06 1.01 -2.12
C TYR A 179 -3.22 -0.45 -1.67
N VAL A 180 -4.35 -1.08 -1.98
CA VAL A 180 -4.62 -2.50 -1.66
C VAL A 180 -3.57 -3.40 -2.32
N ARG A 181 -3.30 -3.20 -3.61
CA ARG A 181 -2.34 -3.99 -4.40
C ARG A 181 -0.93 -3.94 -3.82
N TYR A 182 -0.42 -2.75 -3.53
CA TYR A 182 0.97 -2.55 -3.10
C TYR A 182 1.20 -2.92 -1.64
N THR A 183 0.22 -2.67 -0.77
CA THR A 183 0.31 -3.05 0.66
C THR A 183 0.04 -4.54 0.88
N LYS A 184 -0.60 -5.21 -0.08
CA LYS A 184 -1.11 -6.59 0.02
C LYS A 184 -2.14 -6.76 1.15
N LEU A 185 -2.80 -5.67 1.55
CA LEU A 185 -3.86 -5.71 2.54
C LEU A 185 -5.16 -6.24 1.92
N PRO A 186 -6.09 -6.78 2.72
CA PRO A 186 -7.39 -7.16 2.22
C PRO A 186 -8.14 -5.96 1.61
N ARG A 187 -8.85 -6.19 0.50
CA ARG A 187 -9.70 -5.20 -0.17
C ARG A 187 -10.72 -4.54 0.79
N LYS A 188 -11.14 -5.27 1.83
CA LYS A 188 -11.99 -4.77 2.93
C LYS A 188 -11.49 -3.48 3.56
N VAL A 189 -10.18 -3.22 3.56
CA VAL A 189 -9.60 -1.98 4.08
C VAL A 189 -10.05 -0.76 3.26
N ALA A 190 -10.13 -0.88 1.93
CA ALA A 190 -10.66 0.18 1.07
C ALA A 190 -12.19 0.25 1.16
N GLU A 191 -12.87 -0.90 1.19
CA GLU A 191 -14.34 -0.98 1.25
C GLU A 191 -14.94 -0.45 2.57
N ALA A 192 -14.15 -0.43 3.65
CA ALA A 192 -14.52 0.25 4.88
C ALA A 192 -14.75 1.76 4.69
N HIS A 193 -14.22 2.33 3.61
CA HIS A 193 -14.30 3.76 3.31
C HIS A 193 -15.04 4.08 2.01
N VAL A 194 -15.33 3.11 1.14
CA VAL A 194 -16.05 3.32 -0.13
C VAL A 194 -17.03 2.17 -0.35
N PRO A 195 -18.31 2.44 -0.71
CA PRO A 195 -19.26 1.38 -1.05
C PRO A 195 -18.72 0.44 -2.13
N SER A 196 -18.84 -0.88 -1.92
CA SER A 196 -18.30 -1.90 -2.82
C SER A 196 -18.77 -1.75 -4.25
N PHE A 197 -20.05 -1.41 -4.45
CA PHE A 197 -20.64 -1.17 -5.77
C PHE A 197 -19.87 -0.09 -6.56
N ILE A 198 -19.53 1.05 -5.95
CA ILE A 198 -18.74 2.11 -6.61
C ILE A 198 -17.33 1.59 -6.95
N PHE A 199 -16.75 0.80 -6.05
CA PHE A 199 -15.42 0.23 -6.21
C PHE A 199 -15.37 -0.90 -7.27
N ASP A 200 -16.49 -1.54 -7.59
CA ASP A 200 -16.60 -2.50 -8.69
C ASP A 200 -16.94 -1.83 -10.03
N GLU A 201 -17.89 -0.90 -10.01
CA GLU A 201 -18.44 -0.27 -11.21
C GLU A 201 -17.38 0.54 -11.96
N PHE A 202 -16.45 1.20 -11.27
CA PHE A 202 -15.45 2.03 -11.94
C PHE A 202 -14.57 1.24 -12.91
N ARG A 203 -14.32 -0.05 -12.65
CA ARG A 203 -13.57 -0.92 -13.58
C ARG A 203 -14.37 -1.33 -14.82
N THR A 204 -15.69 -1.31 -14.74
CA THR A 204 -16.57 -1.63 -15.88
C THR A 204 -16.75 -0.45 -16.83
N VAL A 205 -16.61 0.77 -16.32
CA VAL A 205 -16.71 2.03 -17.07
C VAL A 205 -15.36 2.38 -17.73
N LEU A 206 -14.25 1.90 -17.17
CA LEU A 206 -12.89 2.20 -17.62
C LEU A 206 -12.45 1.48 -18.89
#